data_AF-A0A480A530-F1
#
_entry.id   AF-A0A480A530-F1
#
_cell.length_a   1.000
_cell.length_b   1.000
_cell.length_c   1.000
_cell.angle_alpha   90.00
_cell.angle_beta   90.00
_cell.angle_gamma   90.00
#
_symmetry.space_group_name_H-M   'P 1'
#
loop_
_entity.id
_entity.type
_entity.pdbx_description
1 polymer ?
#
loop_
_entity_poly.entity_id
_entity_poly.type
_entity_poly.pdbx_seq_one_letter_code
_entity_poly.pdbx_strand_id
1 'polypeptide(L)'
;MKLDLGESEAIALAEEIGASQLLIDEKAARKVAIARKLPLIGTVGVLLLAKRRGLLASIQGVLDEMQAQGMRISDRLYVQVLTLAQEQD
;
A
#
# COMPACT_ATOMS: atom_id res chain seq x y z
N MET A 1 15.29 5.00 17.75
CA MET A 1 14.81 5.24 16.37
C MET A 1 13.99 6.51 16.41
N LYS A 2 14.43 7.58 15.77
CA LYS A 2 13.68 8.83 15.67
C LYS A 2 12.98 8.80 14.31
N LEU A 3 11.67 9.02 14.29
CA LEU A 3 10.94 9.20 13.04
C LEU A 3 11.32 10.55 12.43
N ASP A 4 11.32 10.64 11.10
CA ASP A 4 11.36 11.94 10.45
C ASP A 4 10.12 12.78 10.83
N LEU A 5 10.27 14.10 10.79
CA LEU A 5 9.21 15.03 11.17
C LEU A 5 8.00 14.86 10.26
N GLY A 6 8.20 14.73 8.95
CA GLY A 6 7.11 14.55 7.98
C GLY A 6 6.31 13.27 8.24
N GLU A 7 7.00 12.15 8.52
CA GLU A 7 6.33 10.88 8.85
C GLU A 7 5.58 10.95 10.18
N SER A 8 6.13 11.69 11.16
CA SER A 8 5.46 11.91 12.45
C SER A 8 4.19 12.75 12.29
N GLU A 9 4.25 13.81 11.48
CA GLU A 9 3.10 14.65 11.16
C GLU A 9 2.05 13.90 10.36
N ALA A 10 2.44 13.05 9.40
CA ALA A 10 1.50 12.22 8.64
C ALA A 10 0.74 11.23 9.54
N ILE A 11 1.42 10.60 10.50
CA ILE A 11 0.79 9.73 11.51
C ILE A 11 -0.18 10.53 12.38
N ALA A 12 0.26 11.67 12.92
CA ALA A 12 -0.55 12.51 13.79
C ALA A 12 -1.80 13.02 13.07
N LEU A 13 -1.66 13.50 11.83
CA LEU A 13 -2.76 13.96 11.00
C LEU A 13 -3.74 12.83 10.69
N ALA A 14 -3.25 11.63 10.38
CA ALA A 14 -4.11 10.47 10.12
C ALA A 14 -4.95 10.07 11.34
N GLU A 15 -4.39 10.18 12.56
CA GLU A 15 -5.15 9.99 13.80
C GLU A 15 -6.20 11.09 13.99
N GLU A 16 -5.80 12.35 13.80
CA GLU A 16 -6.67 13.52 14.00
C GLU A 16 -7.92 13.48 13.11
N ILE A 17 -7.74 13.18 11.82
CA ILE A 17 -8.85 13.18 10.85
C ILE A 17 -9.57 11.83 10.76
N GLY A 18 -9.13 10.81 11.50
CA GLY A 18 -9.66 9.46 11.38
C GLY A 18 -9.48 8.89 9.96
N ALA A 19 -8.28 9.04 9.39
CA ALA A 19 -8.01 8.67 8.01
C ALA A 19 -8.29 7.17 7.77
N SER A 20 -9.00 6.89 6.67
CA SER A 20 -9.33 5.51 6.30
C SER A 20 -8.14 4.72 5.78
N GLN A 21 -7.08 5.41 5.32
CA GLN A 21 -5.81 4.84 4.87
C GLN A 21 -4.67 5.85 5.10
N LEU A 22 -3.49 5.33 5.40
CA LEU A 22 -2.25 6.08 5.56
C LEU A 22 -1.16 5.43 4.70
N LEU A 23 -0.52 6.22 3.84
CA LEU A 23 0.60 5.79 3.01
C LEU A 23 1.90 6.35 3.61
N ILE A 24 2.83 5.47 3.94
CA ILE A 24 4.10 5.79 4.60
C ILE A 24 5.22 4.98 3.94
N ASP A 25 6.34 5.63 3.66
CA ASP A 25 7.47 5.03 2.96
C ASP A 25 8.47 4.41 3.95
N GLU A 26 8.68 5.05 5.11
CA GLU A 26 9.71 4.60 6.04
C GLU A 26 9.27 3.38 6.90
N LYS A 27 10.10 2.32 6.91
CA LYS A 27 9.85 1.10 7.72
C LYS A 27 9.64 1.38 9.21
N ALA A 28 10.37 2.34 9.78
CA ALA A 28 10.23 2.70 11.19
C ALA A 28 8.85 3.35 11.45
N ALA A 29 8.44 4.30 10.60
CA ALA A 29 7.14 4.94 10.64
C ALA A 29 6.00 3.93 10.47
N ARG A 30 6.12 2.97 9.55
CA ARG A 30 5.12 1.89 9.38
C ARG A 30 4.92 1.08 10.67
N LYS A 31 6.00 0.75 11.39
CA LYS A 31 5.89 0.04 12.68
C LYS A 31 5.12 0.85 13.71
N VAL A 32 5.36 2.15 13.77
CA VAL A 32 4.67 3.06 14.70
C VAL A 32 3.19 3.19 14.33
N ALA A 33 2.86 3.39 13.05
CA ALA A 33 1.49 3.44 12.57
C ALA A 33 0.71 2.12 12.85
N ILE A 34 1.35 0.96 12.63
CA ILE A 34 0.76 -0.35 12.97
C ILE A 34 0.51 -0.47 14.48
N ALA A 35 1.47 -0.08 15.32
CA ALA A 35 1.31 -0.10 16.77
C ALA A 35 0.17 0.83 17.24
N ARG A 36 -0.09 1.91 16.50
CA ARG A 36 -1.20 2.85 16.67
C ARG A 36 -2.51 2.41 15.99
N LYS A 37 -2.54 1.21 15.39
CA LYS A 37 -3.70 0.62 14.70
C LYS A 37 -4.22 1.46 13.53
N LEU A 38 -3.36 2.27 12.92
CA LEU A 38 -3.72 3.04 11.73
C LEU A 38 -3.79 2.11 10.52
N PRO A 39 -4.82 2.26 9.66
CA PRO A 39 -4.94 1.48 8.44
C PRO A 39 -3.88 1.92 7.44
N LEU A 40 -2.88 1.08 7.18
CA LEU A 40 -1.84 1.37 6.21
C LEU A 40 -2.20 0.86 4.81
N ILE A 41 -1.94 1.70 3.81
CA ILE A 41 -1.91 1.31 2.40
C ILE A 41 -0.47 1.40 1.87
N GLY A 42 -0.13 0.54 0.92
CA GLY A 42 1.12 0.64 0.15
C GLY A 42 0.81 0.74 -1.34
N THR A 43 1.83 0.92 -2.18
CA THR A 43 1.68 1.08 -3.64
C THR A 43 0.78 0.02 -4.27
N VAL A 44 1.00 -1.26 -3.94
CA VAL A 44 0.17 -2.37 -4.46
C VAL A 44 -1.30 -2.26 -4.01
N GLY A 45 -1.55 -1.79 -2.78
CA GLY A 45 -2.90 -1.52 -2.30
C GLY A 45 -3.56 -0.35 -3.04
N VAL A 46 -2.79 0.70 -3.37
CA VAL A 46 -3.27 1.82 -4.19
C VAL A 46 -3.65 1.34 -5.59
N LEU A 47 -2.85 0.48 -6.21
CA LEU A 47 -3.17 -0.14 -7.50
C LEU A 47 -4.44 -0.99 -7.43
N LEU A 48 -4.61 -1.79 -6.37
CA LEU A 48 -5.83 -2.57 -6.16
C LEU A 48 -7.06 -1.67 -6.01
N LEU A 49 -6.93 -0.53 -5.32
CA LEU A 49 -8.00 0.46 -5.21
C LEU A 49 -8.33 1.08 -6.57
N ALA A 50 -7.31 1.40 -7.38
CA ALA A 50 -7.51 1.92 -8.73
C ALA A 50 -8.22 0.91 -9.64
N LYS A 51 -7.84 -0.37 -9.59
CA LYS A 51 -8.54 -1.46 -10.30
C LYS A 51 -10.00 -1.56 -9.89
N ARG A 52 -10.28 -1.56 -8.58
CA ARG A 52 -11.67 -1.60 -8.06
C ARG A 52 -12.52 -0.40 -8.46
N ARG A 53 -11.88 0.74 -8.74
CA ARG A 53 -12.53 1.95 -9.25
C ARG A 53 -12.65 1.99 -10.78
N GLY A 54 -12.23 0.93 -11.48
CA GLY A 54 -12.28 0.86 -12.95
C GLY A 54 -11.23 1.74 -13.65
N LEU A 55 -10.22 2.21 -12.92
CA LEU A 55 -9.14 3.05 -13.47
C LEU A 55 -8.01 2.23 -14.12
N LEU A 56 -7.96 0.92 -13.83
CA LEU A 56 -7.02 -0.02 -14.42
C LEU A 56 -7.78 -1.12 -15.15
N ALA A 57 -7.39 -1.40 -16.39
CA ALA A 57 -7.93 -2.51 -17.15
C ALA A 57 -7.48 -3.85 -16.59
N SER A 58 -6.21 -3.98 -16.22
CA SER A 58 -5.63 -5.12 -15.51
C SER A 58 -4.66 -4.65 -14.44
N ILE A 59 -4.74 -5.23 -13.24
CA ILE A 59 -3.72 -5.00 -12.21
C ILE A 59 -2.51 -5.91 -12.44
N GLN A 60 -2.72 -7.14 -12.93
CA GLN A 60 -1.66 -8.10 -13.22
C GLN A 60 -0.57 -7.49 -14.12
N GLY A 61 -0.96 -6.92 -15.27
CA GLY A 61 0.00 -6.31 -16.19
C GLY A 61 0.84 -5.19 -15.57
N VAL A 62 0.23 -4.37 -14.71
CA VAL A 62 0.95 -3.32 -14.00
C VAL A 62 1.94 -3.91 -12.99
N LEU A 63 1.56 -4.94 -12.25
CA LEU A 63 2.46 -5.60 -11.30
C LEU A 63 3.65 -6.25 -12.03
N ASP A 64 3.40 -6.88 -13.17
CA ASP A 64 4.43 -7.51 -14.00
C ASP A 64 5.44 -6.48 -14.52
N GLU A 65 4.97 -5.34 -15.02
CA GLU A 65 5.83 -4.22 -15.45
C GLU A 65 6.67 -3.68 -14.29
N MET A 66 6.08 -3.51 -13.10
CA MET A 66 6.81 -3.05 -11.92
C MET A 66 7.89 -4.05 -11.50
N GLN A 67 7.62 -5.35 -11.55
CA GLN A 67 8.63 -6.38 -11.25
C GLN A 67 9.76 -6.37 -12.29
N ALA A 68 9.43 -6.22 -13.57
CA ALA A 68 10.41 -6.10 -14.64
C ALA A 68 11.33 -4.87 -14.46
N GLN A 69 10.81 -3.79 -13.86
CA GLN A 69 11.57 -2.59 -13.50
C GLN A 69 12.30 -2.70 -12.15
N GLY A 70 12.27 -3.87 -11.49
CA GLY A 70 13.03 -4.14 -10.27
C GLY A 70 12.26 -3.95 -8.97
N MET A 71 10.95 -3.69 -9.01
CA MET A 71 10.14 -3.68 -7.79
C MET A 71 10.05 -5.10 -7.21
N ARG A 72 10.34 -5.22 -5.91
CA ARG A 72 10.23 -6.49 -5.19
C ARG A 72 8.81 -6.66 -4.65
N ILE A 73 8.06 -7.57 -5.24
CA ILE A 73 6.76 -8.03 -4.76
C ILE A 73 6.91 -9.51 -4.41
N SER A 74 6.45 -9.93 -3.23
CA SER A 74 6.49 -11.35 -2.87
C SER A 74 5.38 -12.11 -3.59
N ASP A 75 5.64 -13.36 -3.96
CA ASP A 75 4.66 -14.21 -4.65
C ASP A 75 3.34 -14.29 -3.88
N ARG A 76 3.42 -14.37 -2.54
CA ARG A 76 2.25 -14.34 -1.66
C ARG A 76 1.41 -13.07 -1.85
N LEU A 77 2.05 -11.90 -1.86
CA LEU A 77 1.34 -10.63 -2.02
C LEU A 77 0.78 -10.50 -3.44
N TYR A 78 1.57 -10.90 -4.45
CA TYR A 78 1.17 -10.90 -5.84
C TYR A 78 -0.11 -11.73 -6.05
N VAL A 79 -0.08 -12.99 -5.66
CA VAL A 79 -1.24 -13.90 -5.73
C VAL A 79 -2.44 -13.34 -4.99
N GLN A 80 -2.25 -12.87 -3.75
CA GLN A 80 -3.34 -12.29 -2.94
C GLN A 80 -4.02 -11.12 -3.66
N VAL A 81 -3.24 -10.27 -4.34
CA VAL A 81 -3.77 -9.09 -5.04
C VAL A 81 -4.56 -9.49 -6.27
N LEU A 82 -4.08 -10.48 -7.05
CA LEU A 82 -4.83 -11.02 -8.19
C LEU A 82 -6.16 -11.63 -7.74
N THR A 83 -6.17 -12.41 -6.64
CA THR A 83 -7.43 -12.95 -6.09
C THR A 83 -8.40 -11.82 -5.71
N LEU A 84 -7.90 -10.79 -5.02
CA LEU A 84 -8.71 -9.64 -4.58
C LEU A 84 -9.19 -8.74 -5.73
N ALA A 85 -8.54 -8.84 -6.90
CA ALA A 85 -8.88 -8.14 -8.13
C ALA A 85 -9.75 -8.98 -9.09
N GLN A 86 -10.00 -10.25 -8.76
CA GLN A 86 -10.68 -11.23 -9.63
C GLN A 86 -9.95 -11.44 -10.97
N GLU A 87 -8.62 -11.45 -10.92
CA GLU A 87 -7.72 -11.74 -12.05
C GLU A 87 -6.93 -13.05 -11.82
N GLN A 88 -7.42 -13.93 -10.94
CA GLN A 88 -6.94 -15.31 -10.88
C GLN A 88 -7.90 -16.23 -11.62
N ASP A 89 -7.35 -16.99 -12.57
CA ASP A 89 -7.99 -18.16 -13.19
C ASP A 89 -8.05 -19.35 -12.23
#